data_AF-A0A1G5Q7I6-F1
#
_entry.id   AF-A0A1G5Q7I6-F1
#
_cell.length_a   1.000
_cell.length_b   1.000
_cell.length_c   1.000
_cell.angle_alpha   90.00
_cell.angle_beta   90.00
_cell.angle_gamma   90.00
#
_symmetry.space_group_name_H-M   'P 1'
#
loop_
_entity.id
_entity.type
_entity.pdbx_description
1 polymer ?
#
loop_
_entity_poly.entity_id
_entity_poly.type
_entity_poly.pdbx_seq_one_letter_code
_entity_poly.pdbx_strand_id
1 'polypeptide(L)'
;MAILMGLISALCWGSTDFLAGQVARKVGVAKSLFYSQLFGFFVLSLLLFFYFEMSFVNASFFQLTICIVASVCNLMAMVFLLKALSIGKASIVAPIVSLYGAVTTILSLINGKPMTALVLFSLFMCVVGACLTSIPKSKDGQRESSGSIFFALLSSLMFGLGFWLQGEFAVRDLGVINALWVYYLTAVVVLFLTLLKKGNLSLPPISIIALVFSISFFSLIGFASLAYGSATGHVAVVTVLSSLASGVTALLGFFIRGERLSQIQWIGIVIIIAGVILLKL
;
A
#
# COMPACT_ATOMS: atom_id res chain seq x y z
N MET A 1 10.36 -19.05 -11.26
CA MET A 1 10.61 -18.51 -9.91
C MET A 1 10.02 -17.11 -9.70
N ALA A 2 10.24 -16.15 -10.62
CA ALA A 2 9.64 -14.81 -10.56
C ALA A 2 8.11 -14.81 -10.34
N ILE A 3 7.36 -15.65 -11.06
CA ILE A 3 5.89 -15.74 -10.91
C ILE A 3 5.49 -16.13 -9.48
N LEU A 4 6.10 -17.21 -8.96
CA LEU A 4 5.84 -17.69 -7.61
C LEU A 4 6.15 -16.62 -6.56
N MET A 5 7.29 -15.94 -6.69
CA MET A 5 7.71 -14.88 -5.76
C MET A 5 6.78 -13.66 -5.80
N GLY A 6 6.31 -13.27 -6.99
CA GLY A 6 5.33 -12.20 -7.15
C GLY A 6 3.97 -12.54 -6.51
N LEU A 7 3.52 -13.80 -6.64
CA LEU A 7 2.28 -14.28 -6.01
C LEU A 7 2.41 -14.38 -4.48
N ILE A 8 3.55 -14.87 -3.96
CA ILE A 8 3.82 -14.88 -2.52
C ILE A 8 3.81 -13.46 -1.97
N SER A 9 4.46 -12.52 -2.67
CA SER A 9 4.44 -11.10 -2.32
C SER A 9 3.02 -10.53 -2.26
N ALA A 10 2.20 -10.81 -3.29
CA ALA A 10 0.81 -10.40 -3.33
C ALA A 10 0.00 -10.96 -2.15
N LEU A 11 0.15 -12.25 -1.85
CA LEU A 11 -0.55 -12.90 -0.74
C LEU A 11 -0.14 -12.31 0.60
N CYS A 12 1.15 -12.06 0.80
CA CYS A 12 1.69 -11.53 2.04
C CYS A 12 1.24 -10.08 2.27
N TRP A 13 1.39 -9.21 1.27
CA TRP A 13 0.97 -7.80 1.38
C TRP A 13 -0.55 -7.66 1.50
N GLY A 14 -1.33 -8.43 0.74
CA GLY A 14 -2.78 -8.40 0.87
C GLY A 14 -3.27 -8.88 2.24
N SER A 15 -2.63 -9.92 2.78
CA SER A 15 -2.89 -10.39 4.16
C SER A 15 -2.50 -9.34 5.20
N THR A 16 -1.36 -8.66 4.98
CA THR A 16 -0.87 -7.57 5.85
C THR A 16 -1.88 -6.45 5.92
N ASP A 17 -2.37 -5.95 4.78
CA ASP A 17 -3.35 -4.87 4.72
C ASP A 17 -4.67 -5.25 5.38
N PHE A 18 -5.16 -6.46 5.10
CA PHE A 18 -6.39 -6.97 5.70
C PHE A 18 -6.28 -7.06 7.23
N LEU A 19 -5.22 -7.68 7.75
CA LEU A 19 -4.97 -7.82 9.19
C LEU A 19 -4.75 -6.46 9.85
N ALA A 20 -3.98 -5.56 9.22
CA ALA A 20 -3.75 -4.22 9.72
C ALA A 20 -5.05 -3.41 9.80
N GLY A 21 -5.94 -3.57 8.81
CA GLY A 21 -7.30 -3.02 8.86
C GLY A 21 -8.10 -3.54 10.06
N GLN A 22 -7.99 -4.82 10.41
CA GLN A 22 -8.65 -5.37 11.60
C GLN A 22 -8.08 -4.82 12.90
N VAL A 23 -6.76 -4.73 13.02
CA VAL A 23 -6.09 -4.17 14.19
C VAL A 23 -6.45 -2.69 14.35
N ALA A 24 -6.46 -1.93 13.25
CA ALA A 24 -6.88 -0.54 13.23
C ALA A 24 -8.31 -0.33 13.74
N ARG A 25 -9.24 -1.28 13.52
CA ARG A 25 -10.59 -1.22 14.12
C ARG A 25 -10.59 -1.39 15.63
N LYS A 26 -9.69 -2.23 16.17
CA LYS A 26 -9.67 -2.58 17.60
C LYS A 26 -8.91 -1.55 18.45
N VAL A 27 -7.76 -1.07 17.99
CA VAL A 27 -6.87 -0.18 18.77
C VAL A 27 -6.65 1.20 18.15
N GLY A 28 -7.27 1.46 17.01
CA GLY A 28 -7.13 2.70 16.26
C GLY A 28 -5.95 2.68 15.28
N VAL A 29 -6.09 3.49 14.22
CA VAL A 29 -5.14 3.56 13.09
C VAL A 29 -3.73 3.91 13.54
N ALA A 30 -3.56 4.96 14.35
CA ALA A 30 -2.24 5.45 14.72
C ALA A 30 -1.42 4.43 15.52
N LYS A 31 -2.04 3.73 16.48
CA LYS A 31 -1.36 2.68 17.27
C LYS A 31 -1.04 1.48 16.41
N SER A 32 -2.02 1.01 15.63
CA SER A 32 -1.83 -0.13 14.73
C SER A 32 -0.64 0.09 13.79
N LEU A 33 -0.57 1.27 13.18
CA LEU A 33 0.49 1.62 12.25
C LEU A 33 1.82 1.86 12.97
N PHE A 34 1.82 2.50 14.14
CA PHE A 34 3.06 2.75 14.88
C PHE A 34 3.78 1.45 15.23
N TYR A 35 3.10 0.48 15.84
CA TYR A 35 3.74 -0.76 16.25
C TYR A 35 4.16 -1.64 15.06
N SER A 36 3.39 -1.67 13.97
CA SER A 36 3.78 -2.43 12.78
C SER A 36 5.00 -1.81 12.07
N GLN A 37 5.04 -0.47 11.98
CA GLN A 37 6.16 0.27 11.39
C GLN A 37 7.40 0.20 12.28
N LEU A 38 7.25 0.28 13.60
CA LEU A 38 8.36 0.15 14.56
C LEU A 38 9.03 -1.21 14.44
N PHE A 39 8.23 -2.28 14.35
CA PHE A 39 8.78 -3.62 14.18
C PHE A 39 9.45 -3.78 12.80
N GLY A 40 8.81 -3.29 11.73
CA GLY A 40 9.40 -3.31 10.39
C GLY A 40 10.73 -2.54 10.32
N PHE A 41 10.79 -1.37 10.95
CA PHE A 41 12.00 -0.58 11.10
C PHE A 41 13.11 -1.35 11.83
N PHE A 42 12.78 -2.01 12.94
CA PHE A 42 13.74 -2.77 13.73
C PHE A 42 14.32 -3.93 12.95
N VAL A 43 13.47 -4.75 12.30
CA VAL A 43 13.95 -5.89 11.51
C VAL A 43 14.74 -5.45 10.30
N LEU A 44 14.29 -4.41 9.58
CA LEU A 44 15.03 -3.89 8.43
C LEU A 44 16.40 -3.32 8.84
N SER A 45 16.46 -2.61 9.97
CA SER A 45 17.73 -2.09 10.52
C SER A 45 18.68 -3.22 10.92
N LEU A 46 18.15 -4.30 11.50
CA LEU A 46 18.95 -5.48 11.85
C LEU A 46 19.51 -6.17 10.59
N LEU A 47 18.68 -6.33 9.55
CA LEU A 47 19.11 -6.90 8.27
C LEU A 47 20.19 -6.04 7.60
N LEU A 48 20.02 -4.71 7.61
CA LEU A 48 21.03 -3.79 7.09
C LEU A 48 22.34 -3.94 7.87
N PHE A 49 22.30 -3.91 9.20
CA PHE A 49 23.49 -4.02 10.03
C PHE A 49 24.32 -5.28 9.75
N PHE A 50 23.67 -6.42 9.47
CA PHE A 50 24.38 -7.69 9.26
C PHE A 50 24.74 -8.00 7.80
N TYR A 51 23.96 -7.50 6.82
CA TYR A 51 24.04 -7.99 5.44
C TYR A 51 24.28 -6.90 4.39
N PHE A 52 24.15 -5.61 4.73
CA PHE A 52 24.24 -4.54 3.74
C PHE A 52 25.04 -3.34 4.27
N GLU A 53 26.02 -2.88 3.50
CA GLU A 53 26.65 -1.60 3.81
C GLU A 53 25.68 -0.45 3.47
N MET A 54 25.21 0.24 4.50
CA MET A 54 24.45 1.48 4.36
C MET A 54 25.37 2.57 3.81
N SER A 55 25.32 2.75 2.49
CA SER A 55 26.06 3.82 1.81
C SER A 55 25.10 4.88 1.29
N PHE A 56 24.95 5.95 2.07
CA PHE A 56 24.34 7.21 1.60
C PHE A 56 25.35 8.10 0.88
N VAL A 57 26.54 7.58 0.60
CA VAL A 57 27.74 8.36 0.23
C VAL A 57 27.56 9.20 -1.04
N ASN A 58 26.62 8.82 -1.91
CA ASN A 58 26.32 9.55 -3.15
C ASN A 58 24.98 10.31 -3.14
N ALA A 59 24.21 10.29 -2.04
CA ALA A 59 22.90 10.90 -2.00
C ALA A 59 23.00 12.42 -1.78
N SER A 60 22.55 13.21 -2.76
CA SER A 60 22.42 14.66 -2.62
C SER A 60 21.37 15.02 -1.57
N PHE A 61 21.56 16.15 -0.89
CA PHE A 61 20.58 16.71 0.06
C PHE A 61 19.17 16.83 -0.57
N PHE A 62 19.12 17.16 -1.86
CA PHE A 62 17.87 17.24 -2.63
C PHE A 62 17.16 15.88 -2.72
N GLN A 63 17.90 14.80 -3.04
CA GLN A 63 17.34 13.45 -3.15
C GLN A 63 16.85 12.91 -1.81
N LEU A 64 17.61 13.16 -0.73
CA LEU A 64 17.20 12.82 0.63
C LEU A 64 15.91 13.54 1.02
N THR A 65 15.81 14.84 0.72
CA THR A 65 14.60 15.63 0.99
C THR A 65 13.40 15.08 0.22
N ILE A 66 13.54 14.79 -1.07
CA ILE A 66 12.46 14.17 -1.86
C ILE A 66 12.09 12.79 -1.31
N CYS A 67 13.06 11.98 -0.90
CA CYS A 67 12.80 10.67 -0.31
C CYS A 67 11.98 10.78 0.98
N ILE A 68 12.27 11.77 1.84
CA ILE A 68 11.49 12.06 3.05
C ILE A 68 10.09 12.53 2.68
N VAL A 69 9.93 13.45 1.73
CA VAL A 69 8.61 13.93 1.28
C VAL A 69 7.77 12.77 0.73
N ALA A 70 8.36 11.94 -0.12
CA ALA A 70 7.73 10.73 -0.64
C ALA A 70 7.34 9.78 0.50
N SER A 71 8.19 9.62 1.51
CA SER A 71 7.92 8.79 2.68
C SER A 71 6.74 9.31 3.51
N VAL A 72 6.64 10.63 3.70
CA VAL A 72 5.50 11.28 4.37
C VAL A 72 4.22 11.08 3.56
N CYS A 73 4.25 11.24 2.23
CA CYS A 73 3.11 10.96 1.37
C CYS A 73 2.64 9.50 1.51
N ASN A 74 3.56 8.54 1.44
CA ASN A 74 3.23 7.12 1.62
C ASN A 74 2.72 6.80 3.03
N LEU A 75 3.24 7.46 4.06
CA LEU A 75 2.76 7.32 5.43
C LEU A 75 1.32 7.83 5.56
N MET A 76 1.03 9.01 5.01
CA MET A 76 -0.33 9.56 4.97
C MET A 76 -1.28 8.65 4.18
N ALA A 77 -0.81 8.10 3.07
CA ALA A 77 -1.56 7.13 2.28
C ALA A 77 -1.93 5.89 3.10
N MET A 78 -0.99 5.32 3.87
CA MET A 78 -1.23 4.21 4.79
C MET A 78 -2.21 4.57 5.90
N VAL A 79 -2.12 5.77 6.48
CA VAL A 79 -3.08 6.24 7.49
C VAL A 79 -4.50 6.28 6.90
N PHE A 80 -4.66 6.79 5.68
CA PHE A 80 -5.96 6.84 5.01
C PHE A 80 -6.46 5.46 4.59
N LEU A 81 -5.59 4.57 4.11
CA LEU A 81 -5.92 3.17 3.81
C LEU A 81 -6.46 2.46 5.05
N LEU A 82 -5.73 2.51 6.16
CA LEU A 82 -6.17 1.88 7.40
C LEU A 82 -7.44 2.52 7.96
N LYS A 83 -7.60 3.84 7.80
CA LYS A 83 -8.85 4.51 8.16
C LYS A 83 -10.02 4.00 7.32
N ALA A 84 -9.85 3.89 6.00
CA ALA A 84 -10.85 3.36 5.08
C ALA A 84 -11.21 1.90 5.42
N LEU A 85 -10.22 1.03 5.62
CA LEU A 85 -10.41 -0.37 6.03
C LEU A 85 -11.03 -0.50 7.41
N SER A 86 -10.84 0.49 8.29
CA SER A 86 -11.45 0.48 9.63
C SER A 86 -12.95 0.79 9.62
N ILE A 87 -13.44 1.53 8.62
CA ILE A 87 -14.84 2.02 8.58
C ILE A 87 -15.65 1.52 7.37
N GLY A 88 -15.02 0.88 6.38
CA GLY A 88 -15.67 0.35 5.17
C GLY A 88 -15.27 -1.09 4.86
N LYS A 89 -15.87 -1.67 3.82
CA LYS A 89 -15.57 -3.05 3.40
C LYS A 89 -14.22 -3.14 2.69
N ALA A 90 -13.42 -4.14 3.07
CA ALA A 90 -12.10 -4.35 2.47
C ALA A 90 -12.20 -4.63 0.96
N SER A 91 -13.28 -5.32 0.57
CA SER A 91 -13.59 -5.66 -0.82
C SER A 91 -13.84 -4.44 -1.73
N ILE A 92 -14.18 -3.27 -1.15
CA ILE A 92 -14.39 -2.01 -1.88
C ILE A 92 -13.18 -1.10 -1.77
N VAL A 93 -12.61 -1.00 -0.57
CA VAL A 93 -11.48 -0.11 -0.28
C VAL A 93 -10.23 -0.51 -1.07
N ALA A 94 -9.88 -1.80 -1.10
CA ALA A 94 -8.63 -2.23 -1.72
C ALA A 94 -8.56 -1.98 -3.23
N PRO A 95 -9.62 -2.24 -4.03
CA PRO A 95 -9.66 -1.87 -5.44
C PRO A 95 -9.56 -0.35 -5.65
N ILE A 96 -10.29 0.47 -4.88
CA ILE A 96 -10.21 1.94 -4.99
C ILE A 96 -8.79 2.44 -4.69
N VAL A 97 -8.13 1.89 -3.68
CA VAL A 97 -6.75 2.28 -3.34
C VAL A 97 -5.81 1.93 -4.48
N SER A 98 -6.01 0.80 -5.17
CA SER A 98 -5.19 0.35 -6.33
C SER A 98 -5.11 1.35 -7.48
N LEU A 99 -6.02 2.33 -7.51
CA LEU A 99 -5.97 3.45 -8.44
C LEU A 99 -4.70 4.32 -8.27
N TYR A 100 -3.89 4.10 -7.22
CA TYR A 100 -2.61 4.79 -7.05
C TYR A 100 -1.70 4.57 -8.26
N GLY A 101 -1.80 3.41 -8.94
CA GLY A 101 -1.08 3.13 -10.17
C GLY A 101 -1.48 4.09 -11.29
N ALA A 102 -2.78 4.34 -11.46
CA ALA A 102 -3.30 5.32 -12.40
C ALA A 102 -2.80 6.74 -12.08
N VAL A 103 -2.81 7.14 -10.80
CA VAL A 103 -2.28 8.44 -10.36
C VAL A 103 -0.78 8.56 -10.68
N THR A 104 0.01 7.55 -10.35
CA THR A 104 1.47 7.49 -10.63
C THR A 104 1.74 7.64 -12.13
N THR A 105 0.95 6.95 -12.96
CA THR A 105 1.06 7.02 -14.42
C THR A 105 0.70 8.41 -14.93
N ILE A 106 -0.39 9.01 -14.48
CA ILE A 106 -0.78 10.38 -14.90
C ILE A 106 0.34 11.37 -14.60
N LEU A 107 0.90 11.34 -13.39
CA LEU A 107 2.03 12.20 -13.01
C LEU A 107 3.26 11.96 -13.89
N SER A 108 3.53 10.70 -14.23
CA SER A 108 4.62 10.33 -15.14
C SER A 108 4.41 10.85 -16.57
N LEU A 109 3.18 10.87 -17.06
CA LEU A 109 2.84 11.41 -18.39
C LEU A 109 2.99 12.93 -18.43
N ILE A 110 2.61 13.63 -17.36
CA ILE A 110 2.82 15.08 -17.21
C ILE A 110 4.32 15.42 -17.29
N ASN A 111 5.20 14.53 -16.80
CA ASN A 111 6.65 14.63 -16.91
C ASN A 111 7.22 14.27 -18.30
N GLY A 112 6.37 14.08 -19.32
CA GLY A 112 6.81 13.88 -20.70
C GLY A 112 7.03 12.41 -21.10
N LYS A 113 6.60 11.43 -20.31
CA LYS A 113 6.59 10.03 -20.76
C LYS A 113 5.55 9.83 -21.87
N PRO A 114 5.83 8.98 -22.88
CA PRO A 114 4.97 8.83 -24.03
C PRO A 114 3.59 8.28 -23.65
N MET A 115 2.53 8.93 -24.16
CA MET A 115 1.15 8.47 -23.99
C MET A 115 0.80 7.45 -25.07
N THR A 116 0.49 6.22 -24.66
CA THR A 116 -0.04 5.19 -25.56
C THR A 116 -1.56 5.11 -25.43
N ALA A 117 -2.23 4.66 -26.51
CA ALA A 117 -3.67 4.42 -26.48
C ALA A 117 -4.08 3.40 -25.39
N LEU A 118 -3.21 2.42 -25.12
CA LEU A 118 -3.39 1.44 -24.05
C LEU A 118 -3.44 2.11 -22.68
N VAL A 119 -2.54 3.05 -22.39
CA VAL A 119 -2.52 3.77 -21.12
C VAL A 119 -3.80 4.59 -20.93
N LEU A 120 -4.25 5.31 -21.96
CA LEU A 120 -5.50 6.08 -21.90
C LEU A 120 -6.73 5.19 -21.64
N PHE A 121 -6.83 4.07 -22.34
CA PHE A 121 -7.91 3.10 -22.14
C PHE A 121 -7.89 2.51 -20.73
N SER A 122 -6.71 2.21 -20.20
CA SER A 122 -6.55 1.65 -18.87
C SER A 122 -6.90 2.66 -17.77
N LEU A 123 -6.55 3.94 -17.95
CA LEU A 123 -6.98 5.03 -17.07
C LEU A 123 -8.50 5.20 -17.10
N PHE A 124 -9.11 5.15 -18.28
CA PHE A 124 -10.56 5.21 -18.43
C PHE A 124 -11.26 4.07 -17.67
N MET A 125 -10.77 2.83 -17.82
CA MET A 125 -11.27 1.69 -17.06
C MET A 125 -11.17 1.92 -15.54
N CYS A 126 -10.02 2.39 -15.06
CA CYS A 126 -9.81 2.70 -13.65
C CYS A 126 -10.86 3.69 -13.11
N VAL A 127 -11.14 4.76 -13.86
CA VAL A 127 -12.15 5.77 -13.49
C VAL A 127 -13.56 5.19 -13.49
N VAL A 128 -13.96 4.47 -14.54
CA VAL A 128 -15.29 3.85 -14.63
C VAL A 128 -15.50 2.84 -13.51
N GLY A 129 -14.51 1.99 -13.26
CA GLY A 129 -14.56 1.00 -12.19
C GLY A 129 -14.65 1.64 -10.80
N ALA A 130 -13.94 2.74 -10.56
CA ALA A 130 -14.04 3.51 -9.32
C ALA A 130 -15.45 4.10 -9.11
N CYS A 131 -16.02 4.68 -10.16
CA CYS A 131 -17.38 5.22 -10.14
C CYS A 131 -18.41 4.12 -9.82
N LEU A 132 -18.32 2.97 -10.48
CA LEU A 132 -19.24 1.84 -10.26
C LEU A 132 -19.13 1.25 -8.85
N THR A 133 -17.90 1.11 -8.33
CA THR A 133 -17.66 0.59 -6.97
C THR A 133 -18.18 1.56 -5.91
N SER A 134 -18.20 2.86 -6.20
CA SER A 134 -18.67 3.90 -5.29
C SER A 134 -20.19 3.97 -5.16
N ILE A 135 -20.95 3.27 -6.01
CA ILE A 135 -22.43 3.29 -5.95
C ILE A 135 -22.91 2.52 -4.72
N PRO A 136 -23.57 3.19 -3.74
CA PRO A 136 -24.01 2.56 -2.51
C PRO A 136 -25.26 1.72 -2.77
N LYS A 137 -25.09 0.41 -2.89
CA LYS A 137 -26.20 -0.55 -3.05
C LYS A 137 -25.95 -1.85 -2.30
N SER A 138 -25.48 -1.77 -1.05
CA SER A 138 -25.48 -2.97 -0.20
C SER A 138 -26.90 -3.32 0.20
N LYS A 139 -27.37 -4.51 -0.21
CA LYS A 139 -28.68 -5.06 0.17
C LYS A 139 -28.77 -5.44 1.67
N ASP A 140 -27.65 -5.41 2.40
CA ASP A 140 -27.52 -5.93 3.78
C ASP A 140 -27.71 -4.86 4.88
N GLY A 141 -28.25 -3.67 4.58
CA GLY A 141 -28.53 -2.65 5.60
C GLY A 141 -27.30 -1.97 6.22
N GLN A 142 -26.10 -2.52 6.07
CA GLN A 142 -24.84 -1.85 6.35
C GLN A 142 -24.48 -0.95 5.16
N ARG A 143 -24.84 0.34 5.26
CA ARG A 143 -24.39 1.35 4.30
C ARG A 143 -22.87 1.38 4.29
N GLU A 144 -22.26 1.28 3.11
CA GLU A 144 -20.86 1.70 2.96
C GLU A 144 -20.76 3.13 3.46
N SER A 145 -19.84 3.39 4.39
CA SER A 145 -19.59 4.76 4.80
C SER A 145 -18.99 5.49 3.60
N SER A 146 -19.65 6.56 3.13
CA SER A 146 -19.07 7.46 2.12
C SER A 146 -17.68 7.96 2.55
N GLY A 147 -17.42 8.02 3.86
CA GLY A 147 -16.10 8.31 4.41
C GLY A 147 -15.05 7.26 4.04
N SER A 148 -15.38 5.97 3.94
CA SER A 148 -14.42 4.93 3.54
C SER A 148 -13.92 5.11 2.10
N ILE A 149 -14.83 5.43 1.18
CA ILE A 149 -14.51 5.70 -0.23
C ILE A 149 -13.65 6.96 -0.33
N PHE A 150 -14.01 8.03 0.41
CA PHE A 150 -13.22 9.25 0.45
C PHE A 150 -11.79 9.00 0.94
N PHE A 151 -11.61 8.27 2.06
CA PHE A 151 -10.28 7.92 2.55
C PHE A 151 -9.54 6.98 1.60
N ALA A 152 -10.22 6.06 0.91
CA ALA A 152 -9.61 5.19 -0.09
C ALA A 152 -9.08 5.97 -1.31
N LEU A 153 -9.84 6.95 -1.80
CA LEU A 153 -9.41 7.84 -2.88
C LEU A 153 -8.23 8.73 -2.44
N LEU A 154 -8.30 9.28 -1.23
CA LEU A 154 -7.22 10.10 -0.68
C LEU A 154 -5.94 9.27 -0.47
N SER A 155 -6.09 8.01 -0.04
CA SER A 155 -5.01 7.04 0.04
C SER A 155 -4.38 6.78 -1.33
N SER A 156 -5.21 6.52 -2.35
CA SER A 156 -4.76 6.32 -3.74
C SER A 156 -3.96 7.51 -4.27
N LEU A 157 -4.44 8.75 -4.05
CA LEU A 157 -3.74 9.98 -4.42
C LEU A 157 -2.38 10.10 -3.74
N MET A 158 -2.33 9.89 -2.42
CA MET A 158 -1.10 10.01 -1.64
C MET A 158 -0.08 8.91 -1.96
N PHE A 159 -0.53 7.66 -2.18
CA PHE A 159 0.33 6.58 -2.68
C PHE A 159 0.85 6.90 -4.07
N GLY A 160 -0.01 7.40 -4.97
CA GLY A 160 0.39 7.74 -6.33
C GLY A 160 1.45 8.83 -6.39
N LEU A 161 1.26 9.91 -5.61
CA LEU A 161 2.28 10.96 -5.42
C LEU A 161 3.56 10.42 -4.79
N GLY A 162 3.42 9.64 -3.72
CA GLY A 162 4.56 9.08 -2.98
C GLY A 162 5.41 8.14 -3.82
N PHE A 163 4.79 7.24 -4.58
CA PHE A 163 5.49 6.30 -5.48
C PHE A 163 6.07 7.00 -6.69
N TRP A 164 5.39 8.00 -7.26
CA TRP A 164 5.96 8.80 -8.36
C TRP A 164 7.22 9.54 -7.91
N LEU A 165 7.17 10.25 -6.77
CA LEU A 165 8.34 10.95 -6.21
C LEU A 165 9.49 9.99 -5.92
N GLN A 166 9.19 8.82 -5.34
CA GLN A 166 10.21 7.81 -5.08
C GLN A 166 10.83 7.26 -6.35
N GLY A 167 10.01 6.84 -7.31
CA GLY A 167 10.46 6.19 -8.54
C GLY A 167 11.26 7.12 -9.45
N GLU A 168 10.85 8.37 -9.56
CA GLU A 168 11.48 9.33 -10.48
C GLU A 168 12.77 9.94 -9.90
N PHE A 169 12.82 10.18 -8.58
CA PHE A 169 13.88 11.02 -7.99
C PHE A 169 14.69 10.38 -6.85
N ALA A 170 14.18 9.36 -6.15
CA ALA A 170 14.83 8.84 -4.94
C ALA A 170 15.47 7.46 -5.14
N VAL A 171 14.73 6.52 -5.73
CA VAL A 171 15.15 5.11 -5.80
C VAL A 171 16.35 4.91 -6.73
N ARG A 172 16.48 5.72 -7.78
CA ARG A 172 17.58 5.61 -8.76
C ARG A 172 18.96 5.80 -8.13
N ASP A 173 19.06 6.67 -7.13
CA ASP A 173 20.34 7.08 -6.53
C ASP A 173 20.54 6.51 -5.12
N LEU A 174 19.46 6.42 -4.30
CA LEU A 174 19.55 5.83 -2.96
C LEU A 174 19.45 4.30 -2.98
N GLY A 175 18.84 3.72 -4.00
CA GLY A 175 18.48 2.30 -4.01
C GLY A 175 17.23 1.99 -3.17
N VAL A 176 16.59 0.86 -3.51
CA VAL A 176 15.29 0.46 -2.94
C VAL A 176 15.34 0.24 -1.43
N ILE A 177 16.42 -0.37 -0.93
CA ILE A 177 16.54 -0.74 0.49
C ILE A 177 16.70 0.51 1.36
N ASN A 178 17.54 1.47 0.94
CA ASN A 178 17.74 2.72 1.67
C ASN A 178 16.46 3.58 1.67
N ALA A 179 15.77 3.67 0.53
CA ALA A 179 14.49 4.38 0.45
C ALA A 179 13.43 3.75 1.37
N LEU A 180 13.37 2.42 1.43
CA LEU A 180 12.47 1.70 2.34
C LEU A 180 12.83 1.96 3.81
N TRP A 181 14.12 2.00 4.14
CA TRP A 181 14.57 2.32 5.50
C TRP A 181 14.22 3.76 5.89
N VAL A 182 14.43 4.73 4.99
CA VAL A 182 14.00 6.14 5.20
C VAL A 182 12.49 6.23 5.42
N TYR A 183 11.70 5.45 4.68
CA TYR A 183 10.26 5.36 4.90
C TYR A 183 9.90 4.86 6.30
N TYR A 184 10.46 3.73 6.73
CA TYR A 184 10.20 3.18 8.06
C TYR A 184 10.65 4.13 9.17
N LEU A 185 11.82 4.74 9.06
CA LEU A 185 12.31 5.73 10.02
C LEU A 185 11.36 6.93 10.11
N THR A 186 10.98 7.49 8.96
CA THR A 186 10.05 8.64 8.88
C THR A 186 8.70 8.28 9.48
N ALA A 187 8.18 7.08 9.18
CA ALA A 187 6.94 6.57 9.73
C ALA A 187 6.98 6.48 11.27
N VAL A 188 8.03 5.88 11.82
CA VAL A 188 8.21 5.73 13.27
C VAL A 188 8.31 7.09 13.95
N VAL A 189 9.14 8.00 13.43
CA VAL A 189 9.33 9.34 14.03
C VAL A 189 8.03 10.13 14.02
N VAL A 190 7.35 10.24 12.88
CA VAL A 190 6.11 11.01 12.75
C VAL A 190 4.99 10.43 13.64
N LEU A 191 4.84 9.10 13.66
CA LEU A 191 3.82 8.45 14.47
C LEU A 191 4.13 8.54 15.96
N PHE A 192 5.40 8.40 16.36
CA PHE A 192 5.83 8.58 17.74
C PHE A 192 5.49 9.98 18.26
N LEU A 193 5.86 11.03 17.50
CA LEU A 193 5.52 12.42 17.84
C LEU A 193 4.01 12.64 17.90
N THR A 194 3.25 12.00 17.01
CA THR A 194 1.78 12.10 16.99
C THR A 194 1.14 11.42 18.20
N LEU A 195 1.65 10.26 18.63
CA LEU A 195 1.16 9.53 19.80
C LEU A 195 1.55 10.22 21.11
N LEU A 196 2.76 10.79 21.19
CA LEU A 196 3.22 11.63 22.29
C LEU A 196 2.28 12.82 22.50
N LYS A 197 2.00 13.59 21.45
CA LYS A 197 1.10 14.76 21.52
C LYS A 197 -0.32 14.40 21.95
N LYS A 198 -0.79 13.17 21.65
CA LYS A 198 -2.12 12.67 22.03
C LYS A 198 -2.15 12.00 23.40
N GLY A 199 -1.02 11.88 24.10
CA GLY A 199 -0.93 11.19 25.39
C GLY A 199 -1.31 9.70 25.33
N ASN A 200 -1.24 9.08 24.14
CA ASN A 200 -1.86 7.78 23.89
C ASN A 200 -0.82 6.67 23.65
N LEU A 201 0.29 6.71 24.39
CA LEU A 201 1.41 5.75 24.30
C LEU A 201 1.16 4.43 25.05
N SER A 202 -0.09 4.10 25.38
CA SER A 202 -0.37 2.82 26.02
C SER A 202 0.00 1.64 25.12
N LEU A 203 0.60 0.61 25.74
CA LEU A 203 0.93 -0.64 25.09
C LEU A 203 -0.34 -1.30 24.54
N PRO A 204 -0.27 -1.91 23.35
CA PRO A 204 -1.40 -2.64 22.81
C PRO A 204 -1.63 -3.88 23.67
N PRO A 205 -2.88 -4.37 23.75
CA PRO A 205 -3.17 -5.63 24.41
C PRO A 205 -2.28 -6.75 23.89
N ILE A 206 -1.85 -7.68 24.75
CA ILE A 206 -1.02 -8.84 24.37
C ILE A 206 -1.67 -9.64 23.23
N SER A 207 -3.00 -9.72 23.20
CA SER A 207 -3.77 -10.37 22.12
C SER A 207 -3.60 -9.73 20.74
N ILE A 208 -3.15 -8.48 20.68
CA ILE A 208 -2.91 -7.72 19.45
C ILE A 208 -1.44 -7.71 19.06
N ILE A 209 -0.53 -7.89 20.02
CA ILE A 209 0.92 -7.98 19.76
C ILE A 209 1.21 -9.11 18.76
N ALA A 210 0.60 -10.28 18.95
CA ALA A 210 0.76 -11.40 18.02
C ALA A 210 0.29 -11.05 16.59
N LEU A 211 -0.82 -10.32 16.45
CA LEU A 211 -1.32 -9.86 15.14
C LEU A 211 -0.37 -8.82 14.50
N VAL A 212 0.15 -7.87 15.27
CA VAL A 212 1.12 -6.89 14.78
C VAL A 212 2.41 -7.57 14.33
N PHE A 213 2.88 -8.57 15.08
CA PHE A 213 4.02 -9.38 14.69
C PHE A 213 3.77 -10.09 13.36
N SER A 214 2.61 -10.74 13.19
CA SER A 214 2.24 -11.39 11.93
C SER A 214 2.16 -10.41 10.76
N ILE A 215 1.63 -9.20 10.96
CA ILE A 215 1.57 -8.13 9.95
C ILE A 215 2.98 -7.82 9.45
N SER A 216 3.91 -7.54 10.36
CA SER A 216 5.26 -7.17 9.95
C SER A 216 6.05 -8.37 9.40
N PHE A 217 5.82 -9.58 9.91
CA PHE A 217 6.42 -10.80 9.38
C PHE A 217 5.99 -11.07 7.93
N PHE A 218 4.68 -11.01 7.64
CA PHE A 218 4.18 -11.12 6.27
C PHE A 218 4.71 -9.99 5.40
N SER A 219 4.72 -8.75 5.90
CA SER A 219 5.26 -7.61 5.14
C SER A 219 6.71 -7.85 4.71
N LEU A 220 7.56 -8.33 5.63
CA LEU A 220 8.96 -8.65 5.37
C LEU A 220 9.12 -9.80 4.39
N ILE A 221 8.33 -10.87 4.51
CA ILE A 221 8.32 -11.97 3.52
C ILE A 221 7.92 -11.44 2.14
N GLY A 222 6.94 -10.53 2.07
CA GLY A 222 6.54 -9.90 0.82
C GLY A 222 7.69 -9.12 0.19
N PHE A 223 8.37 -8.28 0.96
CA PHE A 223 9.56 -7.55 0.49
C PHE A 223 10.71 -8.48 0.09
N ALA A 224 10.99 -9.53 0.87
CA ALA A 224 12.03 -10.50 0.56
C ALA A 224 11.72 -11.27 -0.73
N SER A 225 10.47 -11.69 -0.92
CA SER A 225 10.01 -12.37 -2.13
C SER A 225 10.10 -11.44 -3.34
N LEU A 226 9.67 -10.18 -3.21
CA LEU A 226 9.80 -9.17 -4.25
C LEU A 226 11.26 -8.93 -4.63
N ALA A 227 12.15 -8.78 -3.65
CA ALA A 227 13.58 -8.54 -3.86
C ALA A 227 14.25 -9.74 -4.53
N TYR A 228 14.01 -10.95 -4.03
CA TYR A 228 14.54 -12.18 -4.62
C TYR A 228 14.02 -12.41 -6.04
N GLY A 229 12.71 -12.19 -6.26
CA GLY A 229 12.11 -12.27 -7.59
C GLY A 229 12.71 -11.24 -8.55
N SER A 230 12.90 -10.00 -8.10
CA SER A 230 13.50 -8.92 -8.88
C SER A 230 14.96 -9.21 -9.24
N ALA A 231 15.73 -9.82 -8.32
CA ALA A 231 17.12 -10.21 -8.56
C ALA A 231 17.28 -11.26 -9.67
N THR A 232 16.23 -12.04 -9.98
CA THR A 232 16.24 -12.99 -11.11
C THR A 232 16.00 -12.35 -12.49
N GLY A 233 16.08 -11.02 -12.60
CA GLY A 233 16.01 -10.27 -13.87
C GLY A 233 14.59 -10.01 -14.40
N HIS A 234 13.54 -10.44 -13.69
CA HIS A 234 12.15 -10.35 -14.12
C HIS A 234 11.35 -9.34 -13.28
N VAL A 235 11.94 -8.18 -12.99
CA VAL A 235 11.39 -7.15 -12.08
C VAL A 235 9.95 -6.78 -12.44
N ALA A 236 9.65 -6.61 -13.73
CA ALA A 236 8.32 -6.27 -14.23
C ALA A 236 7.27 -7.32 -13.85
N VAL A 237 7.56 -8.61 -14.06
CA VAL A 237 6.62 -9.71 -13.76
C VAL A 237 6.31 -9.76 -12.27
N VAL A 238 7.35 -9.65 -11.42
CA VAL A 238 7.20 -9.75 -9.97
C VAL A 238 6.42 -8.55 -9.40
N THR A 239 6.68 -7.34 -9.92
CA THR A 239 5.97 -6.12 -9.49
C THR A 239 4.52 -6.07 -9.97
N VAL A 240 4.21 -6.60 -11.17
CA VAL A 240 2.83 -6.78 -11.64
C VAL A 240 2.09 -7.74 -10.73
N LEU A 241 2.65 -8.92 -10.49
CA LEU A 241 2.00 -9.93 -9.65
C LEU A 241 1.84 -9.45 -8.21
N SER A 242 2.84 -8.77 -7.64
CA SER A 242 2.75 -8.23 -6.28
C SER A 242 1.62 -7.22 -6.10
N SER A 243 1.23 -6.50 -7.16
CA SER A 243 0.09 -5.56 -7.06
C SER A 243 -1.28 -6.23 -6.97
N LEU A 244 -1.36 -7.55 -7.20
CA LEU A 244 -2.55 -8.33 -6.89
C LEU A 244 -2.83 -8.39 -5.38
N ALA A 245 -1.94 -7.86 -4.53
CA ALA A 245 -2.16 -7.70 -3.09
C ALA A 245 -3.50 -7.05 -2.77
N SER A 246 -3.92 -6.04 -3.54
CA SER A 246 -5.23 -5.41 -3.33
C SER A 246 -6.40 -6.35 -3.63
N GLY A 247 -6.27 -7.21 -4.65
CA GLY A 247 -7.21 -8.27 -4.93
C GLY A 247 -7.26 -9.30 -3.80
N VAL A 248 -6.12 -9.68 -3.23
CA VAL A 248 -6.05 -10.56 -2.05
C VAL A 248 -6.74 -9.92 -0.85
N THR A 249 -6.49 -8.65 -0.55
CA THR A 249 -7.17 -7.91 0.54
C THR A 249 -8.69 -7.92 0.34
N ALA A 250 -9.15 -7.74 -0.90
CA ALA A 250 -10.57 -7.79 -1.24
C ALA A 250 -11.15 -9.21 -1.05
N LEU A 251 -10.47 -10.24 -1.54
CA LEU A 251 -10.89 -11.63 -1.39
C LEU A 251 -10.95 -12.06 0.07
N LEU A 252 -9.97 -11.66 0.90
CA LEU A 252 -9.99 -11.91 2.33
C LEU A 252 -11.18 -11.21 3.01
N GLY A 253 -11.51 -9.99 2.59
CA GLY A 253 -12.74 -9.30 2.99
C GLY A 253 -14.00 -10.09 2.66
N PHE A 254 -14.08 -10.59 1.43
CA PHE A 254 -15.21 -11.38 0.98
C PHE A 254 -15.36 -12.71 1.74
N PHE A 255 -14.31 -13.53 1.80
CA PHE A 255 -14.37 -14.87 2.37
C PHE A 255 -14.35 -14.91 3.90
N ILE A 256 -13.51 -14.11 4.55
CA ILE A 256 -13.33 -14.17 6.02
C ILE A 256 -14.43 -13.37 6.72
N ARG A 257 -14.84 -12.23 6.15
CA ARG A 257 -15.88 -11.37 6.75
C ARG A 257 -17.27 -11.54 6.16
N GLY A 258 -17.43 -12.36 5.13
CA GLY A 258 -18.71 -12.56 4.47
C GLY A 258 -19.25 -11.28 3.84
N GLU A 259 -18.37 -10.38 3.38
CA GLU A 259 -18.75 -9.08 2.82
C GLU A 259 -19.62 -9.26 1.55
N ARG A 260 -20.93 -8.98 1.65
CA ARG A 260 -21.81 -9.03 0.48
C ARG A 260 -21.71 -7.76 -0.35
N LEU A 261 -21.37 -7.94 -1.62
CA LEU A 261 -21.23 -6.89 -2.63
C LEU A 261 -22.42 -6.90 -3.58
N SER A 262 -22.78 -5.71 -4.09
CA SER A 262 -23.75 -5.62 -5.18
C SER A 262 -23.13 -6.08 -6.50
N GLN A 263 -23.96 -6.50 -7.46
CA GLN A 263 -23.49 -6.85 -8.81
C GLN A 263 -22.73 -5.69 -9.47
N ILE A 264 -23.15 -4.44 -9.23
CA ILE A 264 -22.52 -3.24 -9.78
C ILE A 264 -21.13 -3.02 -9.17
N GLN A 265 -20.98 -3.26 -7.87
CA GLN A 265 -19.68 -3.16 -7.19
C GLN A 265 -18.73 -4.24 -7.70
N TRP A 266 -19.21 -5.47 -7.91
CA TRP A 266 -18.41 -6.52 -8.52
C TRP A 266 -17.91 -6.16 -9.91
N ILE A 267 -18.79 -5.63 -10.77
CA ILE A 267 -18.40 -5.15 -12.11
C ILE A 267 -17.34 -4.05 -11.99
N GLY A 268 -17.55 -3.08 -11.08
CA GLY A 268 -16.58 -2.01 -10.83
C GLY A 268 -15.21 -2.53 -10.43
N ILE A 269 -15.14 -3.49 -9.49
CA ILE A 269 -13.90 -4.12 -9.03
C ILE A 269 -13.18 -4.83 -10.17
N VAL A 270 -13.89 -5.62 -10.96
CA VAL A 270 -13.30 -6.33 -12.11
C VAL A 270 -12.71 -5.34 -13.12
N ILE A 271 -13.41 -4.24 -13.40
CA ILE A 271 -12.94 -3.19 -14.32
C ILE A 271 -11.69 -2.50 -13.76
N ILE A 272 -11.65 -2.17 -12.46
CA ILE A 272 -10.45 -1.59 -11.83
C ILE A 272 -9.26 -2.54 -11.97
N ILE A 273 -9.45 -3.82 -11.62
CA ILE A 273 -8.37 -4.81 -11.68
C ILE A 273 -7.86 -4.96 -13.12
N ALA A 274 -8.77 -5.05 -14.10
CA ALA A 274 -8.41 -5.13 -15.51
C ALA A 274 -7.63 -3.87 -15.97
N GLY A 275 -8.10 -2.68 -15.62
CA GLY A 275 -7.42 -1.42 -15.94
C GLY A 275 -6.04 -1.31 -15.30
N VAL A 276 -5.87 -1.73 -14.03
CA VAL A 276 -4.57 -1.72 -13.35
C VAL A 276 -3.60 -2.73 -13.97
N ILE A 277 -4.08 -3.90 -14.40
CA ILE A 277 -3.26 -4.88 -15.11
C ILE A 277 -2.81 -4.32 -16.47
N LEU A 278 -3.73 -3.73 -17.23
CA LEU A 278 -3.43 -3.13 -18.54
C LEU A 278 -2.47 -1.94 -18.43
N LEU A 279 -2.54 -1.15 -17.35
CA LEU A 279 -1.59 -0.06 -17.09
C LEU A 279 -0.14 -0.53 -16.91
N LYS A 280 0.07 -1.80 -16.58
CA LYS A 280 1.40 -2.37 -16.31
C LYS A 280 1.93 -3.26 -17.42
N LEU A 281 1.17 -3.43 -18.50
CA LEU A 281 1.60 -4.07 -19.74
C LEU A 281 2.36 -3.04 -20.60
#